data_AF-A0A267MJN7-F1
#
_entry.id   AF-A0A267MJN7-F1
#
_cell.length_a   1.000
_cell.length_b   1.000
_cell.length_c   1.000
_cell.angle_alpha   90.00
_cell.angle_beta   90.00
_cell.angle_gamma   90.00
#
_symmetry.space_group_name_H-M   'P 1'
#
loop_
_entity.id
_entity.type
_entity.pdbx_description
1 polymer ?
#
loop_
_entity_poly.entity_id
_entity_poly.type
_entity_poly.pdbx_seq_one_letter_code
_entity_poly.pdbx_strand_id
1 'polypeptide(L)'
;MKKICLYMFLFTVIFSMGCTKKEETAEKVKETNSVDMAYEINMKRDLLTLMMAYPEYITDVEMTSDDKVYVIMKSGNKILYDDKQKKNYSAKLNNPDLQDMLEEIYPLSHVDEIMEKNFDPGRIRVYALLKEVYGNSKIGVEKNLVSAKGVRFNKNNRAAENIKNVMNELLPLAKSNGKIGACVYPMSGTFCYRVISGTGRLSPHSFGIAIDLARDNRDYWKWASKEAGAKRLKSYPQEIVNIFEKNYFIWGGKWNHFDILHFEYRPEFIIKSKYFSKNIGLDEKWYSNVNINDEYIKKCIDLIEEKIK
;
A
#
# COMPACT_ATOMS: atom_id res chain seq x y z
N MET A 1 1.70 -47.76 75.87
CA MET A 1 2.66 -48.64 75.15
C MET A 1 3.24 -47.88 73.96
N LYS A 2 4.57 -47.91 73.86
CA LYS A 2 5.45 -47.51 72.73
C LYS A 2 5.53 -46.03 72.31
N LYS A 3 6.69 -45.47 72.67
CA LYS A 3 7.41 -44.33 72.09
C LYS A 3 7.58 -44.46 70.57
N ILE A 4 7.73 -43.34 69.88
CA ILE A 4 8.81 -43.08 68.90
C ILE A 4 8.94 -41.55 68.76
N CYS A 5 10.17 -41.07 68.97
CA CYS A 5 10.64 -39.71 68.68
C CYS A 5 10.74 -39.49 67.16
N LEU A 6 10.83 -38.24 66.69
CA LEU A 6 12.09 -37.61 66.24
C LEU A 6 11.89 -36.52 65.13
N TYR A 7 12.67 -35.45 65.30
CA TYR A 7 13.17 -34.44 64.37
C TYR A 7 12.37 -33.18 63.95
N MET A 8 12.91 -32.06 64.47
CA MET A 8 12.97 -30.71 63.88
C MET A 8 13.34 -30.73 62.39
N PHE A 9 12.69 -29.87 61.60
CA PHE A 9 13.40 -29.07 60.59
C PHE A 9 12.72 -27.71 60.41
N LEU A 10 13.48 -26.67 60.74
CA LEU A 10 13.18 -25.27 60.50
C LEU A 10 13.39 -25.01 59.00
N PHE A 11 12.38 -24.54 58.27
CA PHE A 11 12.58 -23.95 56.94
C PHE A 11 12.03 -22.54 56.94
N THR A 12 12.95 -21.58 57.09
CA THR A 12 12.73 -20.19 56.74
C THR A 12 12.56 -20.10 55.22
N VAL A 13 11.33 -19.97 54.75
CA VAL A 13 11.04 -19.52 53.39
C VAL A 13 11.00 -18.00 53.41
N ILE A 14 12.13 -17.37 53.08
CA ILE A 14 12.17 -15.95 52.75
C ILE A 14 11.47 -15.81 51.40
N PHE A 15 10.29 -15.18 51.43
CA PHE A 15 9.46 -14.91 50.27
C PHE A 15 10.19 -13.95 49.31
N SER A 16 10.67 -14.47 48.19
CA SER A 16 11.16 -13.69 47.05
C SER A 16 9.97 -13.07 46.29
N MET A 17 9.24 -12.15 46.91
CA MET A 17 8.10 -11.45 46.29
C MET A 17 8.50 -10.12 45.61
N GLY A 18 9.80 -9.82 45.57
CA GLY A 18 10.35 -8.57 45.00
C GLY A 18 10.85 -8.65 43.54
N CYS A 19 11.07 -9.85 42.99
CA CYS A 19 11.66 -10.01 41.64
C CYS A 19 10.62 -10.04 40.51
N THR A 20 9.43 -10.61 40.72
CA THR A 20 8.44 -10.83 39.66
C THR A 20 7.81 -9.54 39.12
N LYS A 21 7.49 -8.57 39.99
CA LYS A 21 6.92 -7.28 39.56
C LYS A 21 7.90 -6.43 38.73
N LYS A 22 9.22 -6.57 38.97
CA LYS A 22 10.27 -5.80 38.29
C LYS A 22 10.56 -6.36 36.90
N GLU A 23 10.46 -7.68 36.72
CA GLU A 23 10.56 -8.34 35.42
C GLU A 23 9.34 -8.04 34.55
N GLU A 24 8.12 -8.13 35.10
CA GLU A 24 6.88 -7.83 34.36
C GLU A 24 6.78 -6.36 33.91
N THR A 25 7.27 -5.42 34.73
CA THR A 25 7.37 -4.01 34.33
C THR A 25 8.47 -3.76 33.31
N ALA A 26 9.61 -4.45 33.42
CA ALA A 26 10.70 -4.33 32.44
C ALA A 26 10.33 -4.92 31.08
N GLU A 27 9.59 -6.03 31.04
CA GLU A 27 9.08 -6.63 29.81
C GLU A 27 8.05 -5.72 29.14
N LYS A 28 7.10 -5.17 29.90
CA LYS A 28 6.10 -4.24 29.36
C LYS A 28 6.71 -2.95 28.82
N VAL A 29 7.74 -2.41 29.48
CA VAL A 29 8.48 -1.23 28.98
C VAL A 29 9.27 -1.58 27.71
N LYS A 30 9.90 -2.75 27.65
CA LYS A 30 10.59 -3.22 26.43
C LYS A 30 9.61 -3.42 25.26
N GLU A 31 8.45 -3.99 25.52
CA GLU A 31 7.40 -4.20 24.52
C GLU A 31 6.88 -2.86 24.00
N THR A 32 6.50 -1.92 24.87
CA THR A 32 6.08 -0.57 24.46
C THR A 32 7.15 0.14 23.63
N ASN A 33 8.41 0.15 24.10
CA ASN A 33 9.52 0.76 23.36
C ASN A 33 9.72 0.11 21.98
N SER A 34 9.55 -1.21 21.88
CA SER A 34 9.68 -1.93 20.60
C SER A 34 8.56 -1.60 19.62
N VAL A 35 7.34 -1.39 20.12
CA VAL A 35 6.18 -0.99 19.32
C VAL A 35 6.33 0.44 18.80
N ASP A 36 6.78 1.36 19.66
CA ASP A 36 7.02 2.76 19.28
C ASP A 36 8.14 2.85 18.23
N MET A 37 9.27 2.14 18.43
CA MET A 37 10.34 2.07 17.43
C MET A 37 9.87 1.48 16.09
N ALA A 38 9.06 0.40 16.13
CA ALA A 38 8.51 -0.20 14.92
C ALA A 38 7.56 0.76 14.18
N TYR A 39 6.75 1.52 14.92
CA TYR A 39 5.90 2.56 14.34
C TYR A 39 6.74 3.65 13.66
N GLU A 40 7.77 4.19 14.34
CA GLU A 40 8.63 5.23 13.78
C GLU A 40 9.36 4.78 12.52
N ILE A 41 9.91 3.57 12.53
CA ILE A 41 10.56 2.96 11.35
C ILE A 41 9.58 2.88 10.19
N ASN A 42 8.36 2.39 10.41
CA ASN A 42 7.35 2.27 9.37
C ASN A 42 6.88 3.63 8.86
N MET A 43 6.71 4.61 9.75
CA MET A 43 6.39 5.98 9.38
C MET A 43 7.45 6.58 8.47
N LYS A 44 8.73 6.52 8.84
CA LYS A 44 9.82 7.06 8.00
C LYS A 44 9.88 6.37 6.64
N ARG A 45 9.65 5.05 6.58
CA ARG A 45 9.56 4.28 5.33
C ARG A 45 8.39 4.66 4.45
N ASP A 46 7.22 4.93 5.04
CA ASP A 46 6.04 5.37 4.31
C ASP A 46 6.24 6.77 3.74
N LEU A 47 6.80 7.69 4.53
CA LEU A 47 7.14 9.04 4.05
C LEU A 47 8.11 8.98 2.88
N LEU A 48 9.19 8.19 3.00
CA LEU A 48 10.15 8.01 1.91
C LEU A 48 9.50 7.38 0.67
N THR A 49 8.65 6.37 0.87
CA THR A 49 7.86 5.75 -0.21
C THR A 49 7.05 6.80 -0.96
N LEU A 50 6.32 7.66 -0.24
CA LEU A 50 5.48 8.70 -0.83
C LEU A 50 6.32 9.72 -1.60
N MET A 51 7.44 10.19 -1.03
CA MET A 51 8.35 11.11 -1.72
C MET A 51 8.92 10.50 -3.00
N MET A 52 9.33 9.22 -2.97
CA MET A 52 9.80 8.49 -4.16
C MET A 52 8.70 8.27 -5.21
N ALA A 53 7.46 8.06 -4.77
CA ALA A 53 6.31 7.81 -5.65
C ALA A 53 5.77 9.08 -6.31
N TYR A 54 5.99 10.25 -5.69
CA TYR A 54 5.45 11.54 -6.12
C TYR A 54 6.50 12.66 -6.06
N PRO A 55 7.67 12.50 -6.71
CA PRO A 55 8.84 13.34 -6.46
C PRO A 55 8.69 14.80 -6.90
N GLU A 56 7.75 15.07 -7.81
CA GLU A 56 7.43 16.43 -8.29
C GLU A 56 6.28 17.08 -7.50
N TYR A 57 5.64 16.35 -6.60
CA TYR A 57 4.42 16.76 -5.90
C TYR A 57 4.56 16.79 -4.38
N ILE A 58 5.38 15.93 -3.78
CA ILE A 58 5.69 15.97 -2.35
C ILE A 58 7.06 16.62 -2.17
N THR A 59 7.11 17.73 -1.45
CA THR A 59 8.29 18.58 -1.36
C THR A 59 8.90 18.63 0.03
N ASP A 60 8.12 18.33 1.07
CA ASP A 60 8.59 18.36 2.46
C ASP A 60 7.77 17.41 3.35
N VAL A 61 8.23 17.23 4.60
CA VAL A 61 7.48 16.60 5.69
C VAL A 61 7.54 17.49 6.93
N GLU A 62 6.48 17.47 7.73
CA GLU A 62 6.39 18.27 8.94
C GLU A 62 5.91 17.40 10.11
N MET A 63 6.59 17.51 11.24
CA MET A 63 6.11 17.02 12.53
C MET A 63 5.70 18.23 13.39
N THR A 64 4.46 18.24 13.86
CA THR A 64 3.95 19.28 14.76
C THR A 64 4.31 19.00 16.21
N SER A 65 4.12 19.99 17.10
CA SER A 65 4.37 19.85 18.54
C SER A 65 3.48 18.82 19.26
N ASP A 66 2.39 18.38 18.62
CA ASP A 66 1.49 17.33 19.09
C ASP A 66 1.75 15.99 18.37
N ASP A 67 2.98 15.79 17.88
CA ASP A 67 3.50 14.58 17.24
C ASP A 67 2.72 14.12 15.98
N LYS A 68 1.93 15.02 15.38
CA LYS A 68 1.29 14.73 14.09
C LYS A 68 2.25 14.98 12.96
N VAL A 69 2.29 14.02 12.05
CA VAL A 69 3.17 14.07 10.88
C VAL A 69 2.36 14.33 9.62
N TYR A 70 2.86 15.20 8.75
CA TYR A 70 2.24 15.56 7.49
C TYR A 70 3.24 15.43 6.36
N VAL A 71 2.76 15.03 5.18
CA VAL A 71 3.46 15.32 3.92
C VAL A 71 3.02 16.68 3.41
N ILE A 72 3.98 17.46 2.91
CA ILE A 72 3.76 18.79 2.37
C ILE A 72 3.82 18.69 0.84
N MET A 73 2.69 19.04 0.22
CA MET A 73 2.54 19.05 -1.23
C MET A 73 3.17 20.31 -1.82
N LYS A 74 3.54 20.28 -3.10
CA LYS A 74 4.10 21.40 -3.85
C LYS A 74 3.22 22.66 -3.83
N SER A 75 1.91 22.52 -3.66
CA SER A 75 0.98 23.63 -3.47
C SER A 75 1.04 24.30 -2.09
N GLY A 76 1.74 23.69 -1.14
CA GLY A 76 1.72 24.03 0.28
C GLY A 76 0.64 23.29 1.08
N ASN A 77 -0.26 22.54 0.43
CA ASN A 77 -1.26 21.73 1.12
C ASN A 77 -0.58 20.65 1.98
N LYS A 78 -1.11 20.43 3.19
CA LYS A 78 -0.64 19.40 4.12
C LYS A 78 -1.60 18.20 4.10
N ILE A 79 -1.07 16.99 4.03
CA ILE A 79 -1.87 15.76 4.14
C ILE A 79 -1.35 14.98 5.34
N LEU A 80 -2.26 14.68 6.28
CA LEU A 80 -1.95 13.96 7.50
C LEU A 80 -1.44 12.55 7.19
N TYR A 81 -0.36 12.14 7.85
CA TYR A 81 0.17 10.79 7.78
C TYR A 81 -0.71 9.82 8.56
N ASP A 82 -0.87 10.03 9.86
CA ASP A 82 -1.60 9.13 10.78
C ASP A 82 -2.40 9.95 11.79
N ASP A 83 -3.69 9.66 11.94
CA ASP A 83 -4.54 10.27 12.98
C ASP A 83 -4.53 9.52 14.32
N LYS A 84 -3.77 8.41 14.39
CA LYS A 84 -3.57 7.55 15.57
C LYS A 84 -4.84 6.84 16.07
N GLN A 85 -5.93 6.89 15.30
CA GLN A 85 -7.18 6.24 15.69
C GLN A 85 -7.16 4.76 15.30
N LYS A 86 -7.61 3.90 16.22
CA LYS A 86 -7.83 2.48 15.91
C LYS A 86 -9.06 2.34 15.01
N LYS A 87 -8.82 2.14 13.71
CA LYS A 87 -9.87 1.98 12.69
C LYS A 87 -10.10 0.52 12.33
N ASN A 88 -11.37 0.15 12.11
CA ASN A 88 -11.69 -1.09 11.41
C ASN A 88 -11.64 -0.88 9.89
N TYR A 89 -11.68 -1.97 9.11
CA TYR A 89 -11.59 -1.91 7.65
C TYR A 89 -12.59 -0.94 6.99
N SER A 90 -13.84 -0.91 7.47
CA SER A 90 -14.84 0.01 6.92
C SER A 90 -14.53 1.47 7.24
N ALA A 91 -13.99 1.76 8.42
CA ALA A 91 -13.57 3.11 8.80
C ALA A 91 -12.39 3.57 7.93
N LYS A 92 -11.38 2.72 7.73
CA LYS A 92 -10.24 2.98 6.81
C LYS A 92 -10.71 3.23 5.38
N LEU A 93 -11.66 2.45 4.89
CA LEU A 93 -12.22 2.65 3.54
C LEU A 93 -12.97 3.98 3.34
N ASN A 94 -13.52 4.55 4.41
CA ASN A 94 -14.40 5.73 4.34
C ASN A 94 -13.69 7.03 4.71
N ASN A 95 -12.79 7.00 5.70
CA ASN A 95 -12.03 8.15 6.16
C ASN A 95 -10.58 7.76 6.48
N PRO A 96 -9.77 7.44 5.45
CA PRO A 96 -8.37 7.07 5.65
C PRO A 96 -7.46 8.27 5.82
N ASP A 97 -6.34 8.02 6.49
CA ASP A 97 -5.09 8.79 6.37
C ASP A 97 -4.05 8.02 5.52
N LEU A 98 -2.84 8.56 5.39
CA LEU A 98 -1.81 7.96 4.54
C LEU A 98 -1.25 6.66 5.14
N GLN A 99 -1.23 6.53 6.46
CA GLN A 99 -0.84 5.33 7.18
C GLN A 99 -1.83 4.19 6.85
N ASP A 100 -3.13 4.44 6.96
CA ASP A 100 -4.18 3.49 6.57
C ASP A 100 -4.04 3.05 5.11
N MET A 101 -3.71 3.99 4.21
CA MET A 101 -3.57 3.72 2.78
C MET A 101 -2.38 2.81 2.47
N LEU A 102 -1.29 2.92 3.22
CA LEU A 102 -0.04 2.18 2.99
C LEU A 102 0.11 0.96 3.88
N GLU A 103 -0.74 0.76 4.88
CA GLU A 103 -0.64 -0.33 5.86
C GLU A 103 -0.45 -1.71 5.21
N GLU A 104 -1.21 -2.01 4.15
CA GLU A 104 -1.14 -3.27 3.44
C GLU A 104 0.01 -3.29 2.41
N ILE A 105 0.92 -4.26 2.54
CA ILE A 105 1.97 -4.52 1.54
C ILE A 105 1.35 -5.18 0.31
N TYR A 106 1.51 -4.57 -0.86
CA TYR A 106 1.08 -5.17 -2.12
C TYR A 106 1.99 -6.35 -2.50
N PRO A 107 1.48 -7.58 -2.66
CA PRO A 107 2.33 -8.72 -2.99
C PRO A 107 2.85 -8.58 -4.42
N LEU A 108 4.17 -8.57 -4.62
CA LEU A 108 4.79 -8.59 -5.96
C LEU A 108 4.97 -10.02 -6.51
N SER A 109 4.86 -11.04 -5.66
CA SER A 109 4.88 -12.43 -6.10
C SER A 109 3.63 -12.79 -6.89
N HIS A 110 3.69 -13.90 -7.63
CA HIS A 110 2.52 -14.52 -8.21
C HIS A 110 1.52 -14.91 -7.11
N VAL A 111 0.22 -14.81 -7.43
CA VAL A 111 -0.88 -15.18 -6.55
C VAL A 111 -1.85 -16.04 -7.37
N ASP A 112 -2.26 -17.16 -6.78
CA ASP A 112 -3.17 -18.12 -7.40
C ASP A 112 -4.45 -18.31 -6.58
N GLU A 113 -4.58 -17.61 -5.46
CA GLU A 113 -5.74 -17.62 -4.58
C GLU A 113 -6.26 -16.21 -4.30
N ILE A 114 -7.57 -16.11 -4.06
CA ILE A 114 -8.19 -14.86 -3.63
C ILE A 114 -7.63 -14.51 -2.26
N MET A 115 -7.22 -13.25 -2.08
CA MET A 115 -6.63 -12.79 -0.84
C MET A 115 -7.53 -13.01 0.38
N GLU A 116 -6.91 -13.03 1.55
CA GLU A 116 -7.61 -13.13 2.83
C GLU A 116 -8.64 -12.03 3.03
N LYS A 117 -9.63 -12.31 3.88
CA LYS A 117 -10.74 -11.37 4.13
C LYS A 117 -10.22 -9.97 4.47
N ASN A 118 -10.75 -8.97 3.76
CA ASN A 118 -10.42 -7.55 3.91
C ASN A 118 -8.97 -7.17 3.55
N PHE A 119 -8.18 -8.06 2.94
CA PHE A 119 -6.87 -7.71 2.41
C PHE A 119 -7.01 -7.21 0.96
N ASP A 120 -6.86 -5.91 0.75
CA ASP A 120 -7.17 -5.26 -0.52
C ASP A 120 -6.17 -4.12 -0.85
N PRO A 121 -4.87 -4.42 -0.98
CA PRO A 121 -3.83 -3.40 -1.07
C PRO A 121 -4.10 -2.44 -2.24
N GLY A 122 -4.34 -1.17 -1.92
CA GLY A 122 -4.71 -0.13 -2.88
C GLY A 122 -6.18 0.31 -2.89
N ARG A 123 -7.09 -0.43 -2.24
CA ARG A 123 -8.52 -0.05 -2.15
C ARG A 123 -8.79 1.08 -1.16
N ILE A 124 -7.98 1.22 -0.12
CA ILE A 124 -7.97 2.40 0.76
C ILE A 124 -7.30 3.56 0.01
N ARG A 125 -7.96 4.72 -0.07
CA ARG A 125 -7.52 5.84 -0.93
C ARG A 125 -7.66 7.17 -0.21
N VAL A 126 -6.53 7.88 -0.08
CA VAL A 126 -6.52 9.27 0.39
C VAL A 126 -6.80 10.20 -0.80
N TYR A 127 -8.05 10.64 -0.93
CA TYR A 127 -8.46 11.49 -2.04
C TYR A 127 -7.79 12.86 -2.06
N ALA A 128 -7.32 13.38 -0.92
CA ALA A 128 -6.53 14.61 -0.88
C ALA A 128 -5.28 14.48 -1.77
N LEU A 129 -4.54 13.37 -1.63
CA LEU A 129 -3.35 13.08 -2.43
C LEU A 129 -3.70 12.91 -3.92
N LEU A 130 -4.70 12.08 -4.24
CA LEU A 130 -5.07 11.84 -5.64
C LEU A 130 -5.55 13.11 -6.35
N LYS A 131 -6.33 13.95 -5.66
CA LYS A 131 -6.81 15.23 -6.22
C LYS A 131 -5.68 16.22 -6.45
N GLU A 132 -4.72 16.27 -5.54
CA GLU A 132 -3.55 17.13 -5.64
C GLU A 132 -2.70 16.77 -6.86
N VAL A 133 -2.47 15.48 -7.08
CA VAL A 133 -1.59 14.99 -8.15
C VAL A 133 -2.30 14.98 -9.52
N TYR A 134 -3.52 14.44 -9.58
CA TYR A 134 -4.16 14.10 -10.86
C TYR A 134 -5.27 15.07 -11.29
N GLY A 135 -5.78 15.88 -10.36
CA GLY A 135 -6.83 16.87 -10.60
C GLY A 135 -7.97 16.77 -9.59
N ASN A 136 -8.43 17.93 -9.10
CA ASN A 136 -9.44 18.02 -8.03
C ASN A 136 -10.90 18.05 -8.52
N SER A 137 -11.12 18.09 -9.84
CA SER A 137 -12.43 18.19 -10.48
C SER A 137 -12.44 17.44 -11.81
N LYS A 138 -13.62 17.15 -12.37
CA LYS A 138 -13.75 16.52 -13.69
C LYS A 138 -12.97 17.28 -14.77
N ILE A 139 -13.19 18.59 -14.87
CA ILE A 139 -12.51 19.47 -15.84
C ILE A 139 -10.99 19.48 -15.59
N GLY A 140 -10.57 19.53 -14.32
CA GLY A 140 -9.16 19.48 -13.94
C GLY A 140 -8.48 18.20 -14.42
N VAL A 141 -9.11 17.05 -14.22
CA VAL A 141 -8.58 15.76 -14.70
C VAL A 141 -8.59 15.71 -16.22
N GLU A 142 -9.69 16.10 -16.88
CA GLU A 142 -9.81 16.05 -18.35
C GLU A 142 -8.71 16.85 -19.07
N LYS A 143 -8.29 18.00 -18.50
CA LYS A 143 -7.17 18.81 -19.01
C LYS A 143 -5.80 18.11 -18.90
N ASN A 144 -5.68 17.14 -17.99
CA ASN A 144 -4.46 16.37 -17.80
C ASN A 144 -4.44 15.08 -18.63
N LEU A 145 -5.55 14.71 -19.28
CA LEU A 145 -5.62 13.48 -20.07
C LEU A 145 -4.93 13.64 -21.44
N VAL A 146 -3.99 12.74 -21.73
CA VAL A 146 -3.31 12.61 -23.01
C VAL A 146 -3.56 11.23 -23.62
N SER A 147 -3.37 11.10 -24.94
CA SER A 147 -3.41 9.81 -25.62
C SER A 147 -2.08 9.09 -25.48
N ALA A 148 -2.11 7.86 -24.99
CA ALA A 148 -0.96 6.98 -24.82
C ALA A 148 -1.27 5.63 -25.50
N LYS A 149 -0.78 5.43 -26.73
CA LYS A 149 -0.97 4.17 -27.49
C LYS A 149 -2.44 3.75 -27.65
N GLY A 150 -3.32 4.73 -27.91
CA GLY A 150 -4.74 4.48 -28.18
C GLY A 150 -5.64 4.52 -26.95
N VAL A 151 -5.09 4.68 -25.74
CA VAL A 151 -5.87 4.90 -24.51
C VAL A 151 -5.68 6.31 -23.97
N ARG A 152 -6.66 6.83 -23.23
CA ARG A 152 -6.55 8.14 -22.54
C ARG A 152 -6.13 7.95 -21.09
N PHE A 153 -5.04 8.60 -20.69
CA PHE A 153 -4.47 8.54 -19.34
C PHE A 153 -3.96 9.89 -18.88
N ASN A 154 -3.82 10.07 -17.57
CA ASN A 154 -3.35 11.29 -16.96
C ASN A 154 -1.84 11.50 -17.21
N LYS A 155 -1.42 12.67 -17.68
CA LYS A 155 0.01 12.98 -17.90
C LYS A 155 0.79 13.20 -16.60
N ASN A 156 0.10 13.58 -15.53
CA ASN A 156 0.72 13.92 -14.25
C ASN A 156 1.32 12.68 -13.58
N ASN A 157 2.40 12.90 -12.83
CA ASN A 157 3.19 11.86 -12.16
C ASN A 157 3.53 10.67 -13.07
N ARG A 158 3.79 10.93 -14.36
CA ARG A 158 4.17 9.95 -15.38
C ARG A 158 3.18 8.79 -15.61
N ALA A 159 1.90 8.93 -15.23
CA ALA A 159 0.93 7.84 -15.41
C ALA A 159 0.72 7.49 -16.91
N ALA A 160 0.62 8.49 -17.78
CA ALA A 160 0.51 8.30 -19.23
C ALA A 160 1.79 7.72 -19.87
N GLU A 161 2.96 8.02 -19.31
CA GLU A 161 4.22 7.44 -19.75
C GLU A 161 4.27 5.95 -19.41
N ASN A 162 3.92 5.59 -18.18
CA ASN A 162 3.93 4.21 -17.72
C ASN A 162 2.89 3.34 -18.45
N ILE A 163 1.67 3.83 -18.71
CA ILE A 163 0.72 3.06 -19.54
C ILE A 163 1.22 2.91 -20.98
N LYS A 164 1.92 3.91 -21.53
CA LYS A 164 2.53 3.81 -22.87
C LYS A 164 3.57 2.69 -22.90
N ASN A 165 4.39 2.56 -21.85
CA ASN A 165 5.37 1.48 -21.72
C ASN A 165 4.69 0.11 -21.60
N VAL A 166 3.65 0.00 -20.77
CA VAL A 166 2.80 -1.21 -20.71
C VAL A 166 2.31 -1.59 -22.10
N MET A 167 1.71 -0.67 -22.84
CA MET A 167 1.15 -0.94 -24.17
C MET A 167 2.23 -1.32 -25.19
N ASN A 168 3.43 -0.76 -25.10
CA ASN A 168 4.53 -1.14 -25.98
C ASN A 168 4.94 -2.60 -25.82
N GLU A 169 4.90 -3.14 -24.60
CA GLU A 169 5.22 -4.54 -24.31
C GLU A 169 4.02 -5.46 -24.53
N LEU A 170 2.83 -5.05 -24.07
CA LEU A 170 1.62 -5.86 -24.02
C LEU A 170 0.99 -6.08 -25.41
N LEU A 171 0.95 -5.04 -26.27
CA LEU A 171 0.24 -5.14 -27.55
C LEU A 171 0.89 -6.14 -28.53
N PRO A 172 2.22 -6.17 -28.71
CA PRO A 172 2.87 -7.21 -29.52
C PRO A 172 2.63 -8.62 -28.95
N LEU A 173 2.68 -8.77 -27.62
CA LEU A 173 2.47 -10.05 -26.95
C LEU A 173 1.02 -10.54 -27.09
N ALA A 174 0.05 -9.65 -26.97
CA ALA A 174 -1.36 -9.95 -27.21
C ALA A 174 -1.63 -10.39 -28.65
N LYS A 175 -0.88 -9.85 -29.62
CA LYS A 175 -0.98 -10.24 -31.04
C LYS A 175 -0.39 -11.62 -31.31
N SER A 176 0.70 -11.99 -30.63
CA SER A 176 1.39 -13.28 -30.85
C SER A 176 0.87 -14.42 -29.97
N ASN A 177 0.18 -14.12 -28.86
CA ASN A 177 -0.35 -15.12 -27.94
C ASN A 177 -1.87 -14.92 -27.73
N GLY A 178 -2.67 -15.83 -28.31
CA GLY A 178 -4.13 -15.76 -28.25
C GLY A 178 -4.73 -15.79 -26.83
N LYS A 179 -4.06 -16.44 -25.85
CA LYS A 179 -4.52 -16.44 -24.45
C LYS A 179 -4.39 -15.04 -23.82
N ILE A 180 -3.29 -14.37 -24.11
CA ILE A 180 -3.07 -12.98 -23.67
C ILE A 180 -3.99 -12.05 -24.44
N GLY A 181 -4.10 -12.21 -25.76
CA GLY A 181 -5.02 -11.45 -26.61
C GLY A 181 -6.46 -11.48 -26.09
N ALA A 182 -6.97 -12.64 -25.69
CA ALA A 182 -8.30 -12.81 -25.13
C ALA A 182 -8.52 -12.14 -23.77
N CYS A 183 -7.45 -11.86 -23.02
CA CYS A 183 -7.52 -11.11 -21.76
C CYS A 183 -7.31 -9.60 -21.96
N VAL A 184 -6.77 -9.17 -23.10
CA VAL A 184 -6.52 -7.76 -23.43
C VAL A 184 -7.65 -7.14 -24.24
N TYR A 185 -8.24 -7.88 -25.18
CA TYR A 185 -9.24 -7.38 -26.12
C TYR A 185 -10.60 -8.11 -26.05
N PRO A 186 -11.73 -7.39 -26.26
CA PRO A 186 -11.82 -5.93 -26.39
C PRO A 186 -11.57 -5.24 -25.05
N MET A 187 -10.79 -4.16 -25.05
CA MET A 187 -10.47 -3.42 -23.83
C MET A 187 -11.72 -2.69 -23.32
N SER A 188 -12.03 -2.85 -22.02
CA SER A 188 -13.28 -2.32 -21.45
C SER A 188 -13.25 -0.81 -21.20
N GLY A 189 -12.08 -0.23 -20.94
CA GLY A 189 -11.90 1.22 -20.99
C GLY A 189 -10.91 1.81 -19.99
N THR A 190 -10.70 3.13 -20.10
CA THR A 190 -9.81 3.89 -19.22
C THR A 190 -10.56 5.03 -18.51
N PHE A 191 -10.42 6.28 -18.93
CA PHE A 191 -11.04 7.40 -18.24
C PHE A 191 -12.57 7.35 -18.29
N CYS A 192 -13.19 7.45 -17.11
CA CYS A 192 -14.62 7.60 -16.95
C CYS A 192 -14.87 8.24 -15.59
N TYR A 193 -15.32 9.50 -15.59
CA TYR A 193 -15.56 10.25 -14.37
C TYR A 193 -16.86 9.78 -13.69
N ARG A 194 -16.74 8.93 -12.68
CA ARG A 194 -17.85 8.29 -11.97
C ARG A 194 -17.53 7.97 -10.51
N VAL A 195 -18.57 7.84 -9.71
CA VAL A 195 -18.46 7.20 -8.39
C VAL A 195 -18.50 5.68 -8.52
N ILE A 196 -17.88 4.97 -7.57
CA ILE A 196 -17.94 3.52 -7.48
C ILE A 196 -19.35 3.13 -7.03
N SER A 197 -19.99 2.21 -7.75
CA SER A 197 -21.37 1.80 -7.49
C SER A 197 -21.58 1.31 -6.06
N GLY A 198 -22.62 1.84 -5.41
CA GLY A 198 -22.95 1.59 -4.00
C GLY A 198 -22.06 2.34 -3.01
N THR A 199 -21.37 3.39 -3.46
CA THR A 199 -20.50 4.22 -2.60
C THR A 199 -20.60 5.70 -3.00
N GLY A 200 -20.11 6.61 -2.16
CA GLY A 200 -19.93 8.03 -2.49
C GLY A 200 -18.53 8.38 -3.01
N ARG A 201 -17.73 7.39 -3.38
CA ARG A 201 -16.28 7.52 -3.61
C ARG A 201 -15.95 7.53 -5.10
N LEU A 202 -15.08 8.43 -5.54
CA LEU A 202 -14.65 8.48 -6.94
C LEU A 202 -13.89 7.21 -7.32
N SER A 203 -14.21 6.68 -8.50
CA SER A 203 -13.44 5.58 -9.10
C SER A 203 -12.05 6.05 -9.52
N PRO A 204 -11.01 5.20 -9.45
CA PRO A 204 -9.68 5.45 -10.04
C PRO A 204 -9.74 5.87 -11.51
N HIS A 205 -10.70 5.34 -12.28
CA HIS A 205 -10.96 5.77 -13.66
C HIS A 205 -11.25 7.27 -13.78
N SER A 206 -11.79 7.89 -12.73
CA SER A 206 -12.10 9.33 -12.68
C SER A 206 -10.86 10.21 -12.61
N PHE A 207 -9.70 9.65 -12.24
CA PHE A 207 -8.42 10.35 -12.23
C PHE A 207 -7.59 10.08 -13.49
N GLY A 208 -8.06 9.19 -14.38
CA GLY A 208 -7.33 8.80 -15.57
C GLY A 208 -6.08 7.97 -15.27
N ILE A 209 -6.10 7.20 -14.17
CA ILE A 209 -4.98 6.37 -13.71
C ILE A 209 -5.31 4.88 -13.73
N ALA A 210 -6.44 4.48 -14.30
CA ALA A 210 -6.89 3.09 -14.30
C ALA A 210 -7.36 2.63 -15.67
N ILE A 211 -7.29 1.32 -15.86
CA ILE A 211 -7.65 0.63 -17.08
C ILE A 211 -8.29 -0.71 -16.77
N ASP A 212 -9.38 -0.99 -17.48
CA ASP A 212 -10.04 -2.29 -17.50
C ASP A 212 -9.74 -2.96 -18.86
N LEU A 213 -9.17 -4.16 -18.81
CA LEU A 213 -8.90 -4.98 -20.01
C LEU A 213 -10.15 -5.76 -20.46
N ALA A 214 -9.99 -6.91 -21.11
CA ALA A 214 -11.12 -7.69 -21.59
C ALA A 214 -11.95 -8.25 -20.43
N ARG A 215 -13.26 -7.98 -20.49
CA ARG A 215 -14.20 -8.42 -19.47
C ARG A 215 -14.49 -9.91 -19.56
N ASP A 216 -14.39 -10.59 -18.42
CA ASP A 216 -14.97 -11.91 -18.14
C ASP A 216 -15.98 -11.76 -16.98
N ASN A 217 -17.07 -12.55 -17.01
CA ASN A 217 -18.07 -12.51 -15.94
C ASN A 217 -17.51 -12.93 -14.57
N ARG A 218 -16.37 -13.61 -14.56
CA ARG A 218 -15.67 -14.07 -13.36
C ARG A 218 -14.70 -13.05 -12.78
N ASP A 219 -14.51 -11.90 -13.43
CA ASP A 219 -13.46 -10.96 -13.04
C ASP A 219 -13.78 -10.11 -11.81
N TYR A 220 -15.06 -9.94 -11.45
CA TYR A 220 -15.46 -9.01 -10.39
C TYR A 220 -16.26 -9.70 -9.28
N TRP A 221 -15.89 -9.41 -8.04
CA TRP A 221 -16.46 -10.04 -6.85
C TRP A 221 -17.98 -9.84 -6.64
N LYS A 222 -18.58 -8.80 -7.23
CA LYS A 222 -20.05 -8.63 -7.21
C LYS A 222 -20.76 -9.39 -8.33
N TRP A 223 -20.04 -9.84 -9.36
CA TRP A 223 -20.60 -10.56 -10.50
C TRP A 223 -20.45 -12.07 -10.37
N ALA A 224 -19.44 -12.53 -9.62
CA ALA A 224 -19.07 -13.94 -9.54
C ALA A 224 -18.87 -14.43 -8.11
N SER A 225 -19.04 -15.74 -7.91
CA SER A 225 -18.66 -16.39 -6.66
C SER A 225 -17.13 -16.37 -6.48
N LYS A 226 -16.66 -16.56 -5.24
CA LYS A 226 -15.22 -16.66 -4.95
C LYS A 226 -14.55 -17.80 -5.70
N GLU A 227 -15.24 -18.94 -5.86
CA GLU A 227 -14.72 -20.10 -6.58
C GLU A 227 -14.54 -19.80 -8.07
N ALA A 228 -15.50 -19.07 -8.67
CA ALA A 228 -15.42 -18.66 -10.06
C ALA A 228 -14.31 -17.62 -10.28
N GLY A 229 -14.17 -16.66 -9.36
CA GLY A 229 -13.07 -15.69 -9.33
C GLY A 229 -11.71 -16.36 -9.17
N ALA A 230 -11.57 -17.31 -8.25
CA ALA A 230 -10.34 -18.08 -8.05
C ALA A 230 -9.93 -18.86 -9.31
N LYS A 231 -10.89 -19.50 -9.99
CA LYS A 231 -10.63 -20.16 -11.29
C LYS A 231 -10.14 -19.18 -12.35
N ARG A 232 -10.73 -17.98 -12.39
CA ARG A 232 -10.33 -16.92 -13.32
C ARG A 232 -8.92 -16.42 -13.00
N LEU A 233 -8.62 -16.15 -11.73
CA LEU A 233 -7.31 -15.74 -11.23
C LEU A 233 -6.22 -16.74 -11.64
N LYS A 234 -6.42 -18.04 -11.35
CA LYS A 234 -5.48 -19.12 -11.71
C LYS A 234 -5.22 -19.22 -13.22
N SER A 235 -6.19 -18.83 -14.03
CA SER A 235 -6.07 -18.86 -15.51
C SER A 235 -5.54 -17.57 -16.12
N TYR A 236 -5.42 -16.50 -15.34
CA TYR A 236 -5.06 -15.19 -15.85
C TYR A 236 -3.56 -15.13 -16.20
N PRO A 237 -3.18 -14.68 -17.41
CA PRO A 237 -1.76 -14.67 -17.79
C PRO A 237 -0.93 -13.75 -16.90
N GLN A 238 0.02 -14.34 -16.16
CA GLN A 238 0.87 -13.60 -15.23
C GLN A 238 1.78 -12.59 -15.95
N GLU A 239 2.11 -12.83 -17.22
CA GLU A 239 2.87 -11.90 -18.06
C GLU A 239 2.19 -10.53 -18.16
N ILE A 240 0.85 -10.49 -18.22
CA ILE A 240 0.11 -9.23 -18.22
C ILE A 240 0.39 -8.49 -16.92
N VAL A 241 0.18 -9.17 -15.79
CA VAL A 241 0.36 -8.60 -14.45
C VAL A 241 1.79 -8.10 -14.25
N ASN A 242 2.79 -8.88 -14.65
CA ASN A 242 4.20 -8.52 -14.54
C ASN A 242 4.54 -7.26 -15.36
N ILE A 243 4.01 -7.12 -16.58
CA ILE A 243 4.21 -5.93 -17.42
C ILE A 243 3.62 -4.69 -16.72
N PHE A 244 2.43 -4.81 -16.12
CA PHE A 244 1.79 -3.72 -15.39
C PHE A 244 2.57 -3.34 -14.12
N GLU A 245 2.94 -4.31 -13.29
CA GLU A 245 3.68 -4.09 -12.03
C GLU A 245 5.08 -3.51 -12.25
N LYS A 246 5.76 -3.95 -13.32
CA LYS A 246 7.02 -3.35 -13.78
C LYS A 246 6.88 -1.86 -14.06
N ASN A 247 5.70 -1.42 -14.50
CA ASN A 247 5.35 -0.04 -14.82
C ASN A 247 4.47 0.61 -13.74
N TYR A 248 4.60 0.18 -12.48
CA TYR A 248 4.00 0.82 -11.30
C TYR A 248 2.46 0.75 -11.22
N PHE A 249 1.85 -0.22 -11.90
CA PHE A 249 0.43 -0.51 -11.73
C PHE A 249 0.22 -1.64 -10.72
N ILE A 250 -0.76 -1.45 -9.84
CA ILE A 250 -1.32 -2.54 -9.02
C ILE A 250 -2.46 -3.21 -9.79
N TRP A 251 -2.72 -4.47 -9.46
CA TRP A 251 -3.72 -5.31 -10.12
C TRP A 251 -4.85 -5.69 -9.17
N GLY A 252 -6.10 -5.52 -9.62
CA GLY A 252 -7.28 -5.86 -8.83
C GLY A 252 -7.48 -7.36 -8.58
N GLY A 253 -6.74 -8.23 -9.28
CA GLY A 253 -6.68 -9.66 -8.97
C GLY A 253 -5.99 -9.98 -7.63
N LYS A 254 -5.20 -9.03 -7.07
CA LYS A 254 -4.51 -9.15 -5.78
C LYS A 254 -5.32 -8.58 -4.61
N TRP A 255 -6.65 -8.66 -4.70
CA TRP A 255 -7.60 -8.16 -3.69
C TRP A 255 -8.53 -9.27 -3.23
N ASN A 256 -9.01 -9.17 -1.98
CA ASN A 256 -10.10 -10.01 -1.48
C ASN A 256 -11.39 -9.72 -2.26
N HIS A 257 -11.64 -8.44 -2.52
CA HIS A 257 -12.68 -7.92 -3.37
C HIS A 257 -12.17 -7.87 -4.81
N PHE A 258 -11.85 -9.05 -5.36
CA PHE A 258 -11.18 -9.20 -6.66
C PHE A 258 -11.85 -8.43 -7.80
N ASP A 259 -11.00 -7.83 -8.63
CA ASP A 259 -11.32 -7.09 -9.84
C ASP A 259 -10.25 -7.38 -10.91
N ILE A 260 -10.31 -8.57 -11.49
CA ILE A 260 -9.21 -9.21 -12.24
C ILE A 260 -8.91 -8.50 -13.57
N LEU A 261 -9.89 -7.82 -14.17
CA LEU A 261 -9.65 -7.03 -15.38
C LEU A 261 -8.99 -5.67 -15.11
N HIS A 262 -8.92 -5.26 -13.84
CA HIS A 262 -8.64 -3.89 -13.43
C HIS A 262 -7.18 -3.66 -13.02
N PHE A 263 -6.59 -2.58 -13.51
CA PHE A 263 -5.25 -2.12 -13.12
C PHE A 263 -5.27 -0.63 -12.78
N GLU A 264 -4.52 -0.22 -11.74
CA GLU A 264 -4.39 1.17 -11.29
C GLU A 264 -2.93 1.58 -11.21
N TYR A 265 -2.56 2.72 -11.80
CA TYR A 265 -1.25 3.33 -11.61
C TYR A 265 -1.16 3.89 -10.19
N ARG A 266 -0.43 3.18 -9.33
CA ARG A 266 -0.28 3.47 -7.90
C ARG A 266 1.17 3.17 -7.49
N PRO A 267 2.12 4.04 -7.87
CA PRO A 267 3.55 3.79 -7.68
C PRO A 267 3.95 3.59 -6.23
N GLU A 268 3.21 4.18 -5.28
CA GLU A 268 3.48 4.08 -3.84
C GLU A 268 3.44 2.63 -3.33
N PHE A 269 2.53 1.79 -3.82
CA PHE A 269 2.48 0.38 -3.39
C PHE A 269 3.62 -0.43 -3.99
N ILE A 270 3.94 -0.20 -5.26
CA ILE A 270 5.02 -0.93 -5.94
C ILE A 270 6.38 -0.55 -5.33
N ILE A 271 6.60 0.72 -5.02
CA ILE A 271 7.81 1.20 -4.34
C ILE A 271 7.89 0.62 -2.92
N LYS A 272 6.82 0.73 -2.11
CA LYS A 272 6.80 0.17 -0.76
C LYS A 272 7.13 -1.31 -0.77
N SER A 273 6.54 -2.06 -1.70
CA SER A 273 6.71 -3.50 -1.79
C SER A 273 8.12 -3.90 -2.26
N LYS A 274 8.75 -3.10 -3.14
CA LYS A 274 10.12 -3.32 -3.59
C LYS A 274 11.15 -3.11 -2.49
N TYR A 275 10.97 -2.08 -1.67
CA TYR A 275 12.02 -1.64 -0.73
C TYR A 275 11.71 -1.96 0.74
N PHE A 276 10.44 -2.07 1.12
CA PHE A 276 10.01 -2.12 2.53
C PHE A 276 9.01 -3.25 2.83
N SER A 277 8.90 -4.27 1.97
CA SER A 277 8.07 -5.45 2.23
C SER A 277 8.65 -6.40 3.29
N LYS A 278 9.95 -6.27 3.59
CA LYS A 278 10.64 -7.09 4.60
C LYS A 278 10.79 -6.33 5.90
N ASN A 279 10.53 -7.03 7.00
CA ASN A 279 10.92 -6.59 8.33
C ASN A 279 12.45 -6.46 8.37
N ILE A 280 12.94 -5.40 8.99
CA ILE A 280 14.35 -5.24 9.33
C ILE A 280 14.54 -5.51 10.82
N GLY A 281 15.75 -5.90 11.22
CA GLY A 281 16.11 -5.86 12.63
C GLY A 281 16.03 -4.43 13.16
N LEU A 282 15.71 -4.26 14.44
CA LEU A 282 15.62 -2.94 15.09
C LEU A 282 16.95 -2.17 15.07
N ASP A 283 18.08 -2.88 14.92
CA ASP A 283 19.42 -2.30 14.86
C ASP A 283 19.85 -1.87 13.44
N GLU A 284 19.05 -2.18 12.42
CA GLU A 284 19.32 -1.76 11.04
C GLU A 284 18.76 -0.35 10.77
N LYS A 285 19.44 0.39 9.89
CA LYS A 285 18.92 1.68 9.42
C LYS A 285 17.58 1.47 8.72
N TRP A 286 16.58 2.30 9.03
CA TRP A 286 15.23 2.16 8.47
C TRP A 286 15.19 2.21 6.93
N TYR A 287 16.19 2.85 6.30
CA TYR A 287 16.39 2.96 4.84
C TYR A 287 17.40 1.95 4.24
N SER A 288 17.78 0.88 4.96
CA SER A 288 18.85 -0.04 4.51
C SER A 288 18.64 -0.67 3.12
N ASN A 289 17.39 -0.79 2.67
CA ASN A 289 17.03 -1.46 1.42
C ASN A 289 17.01 -0.55 0.18
N VAL A 290 17.17 0.78 0.32
CA VAL A 290 17.13 1.70 -0.83
C VAL A 290 18.53 2.03 -1.37
N ASN A 291 18.61 2.42 -2.63
CA ASN A 291 19.87 2.85 -3.24
C ASN A 291 20.28 4.25 -2.77
N ILE A 292 21.12 4.33 -1.73
CA ILE A 292 21.60 5.60 -1.17
C ILE A 292 22.53 6.41 -2.09
N ASN A 293 22.97 5.83 -3.21
CA ASN A 293 23.74 6.56 -4.22
C ASN A 293 22.85 7.41 -5.15
N ASP A 294 21.53 7.20 -5.11
CA ASP A 294 20.60 8.09 -5.77
C ASP A 294 20.49 9.41 -4.97
N GLU A 295 20.86 10.51 -5.61
CA GLU A 295 20.93 11.83 -4.96
C GLU A 295 19.57 12.29 -4.44
N TYR A 296 18.48 11.97 -5.16
CA TYR A 296 17.14 12.35 -4.74
C TYR A 296 16.68 11.53 -3.53
N ILE A 297 16.90 10.21 -3.55
CA ILE A 297 16.57 9.33 -2.42
C ILE A 297 17.35 9.76 -1.17
N LYS A 298 18.65 10.03 -1.31
CA LYS A 298 19.48 10.50 -0.21
C LYS A 298 18.95 11.81 0.37
N LYS A 299 18.62 12.79 -0.48
CA LYS A 299 18.02 14.05 -0.05
C LYS A 299 16.71 13.84 0.73
N CYS A 300 15.86 12.90 0.30
CA CYS A 300 14.62 12.59 1.01
C CYS A 300 14.88 11.97 2.39
N ILE A 301 15.86 11.06 2.49
CA ILE A 301 16.28 10.46 3.77
C ILE A 301 16.79 11.55 4.73
N ASP A 302 17.70 12.40 4.26
CA ASP A 302 18.30 13.47 5.07
C ASP A 302 17.20 14.43 5.58
N LEU A 303 16.23 14.76 4.73
CA LEU A 303 15.08 15.58 5.10
C LEU A 303 14.21 14.93 6.18
N ILE A 304 13.90 13.64 6.03
CA ILE A 304 13.08 12.89 7.00
C ILE A 304 13.81 12.83 8.36
N GLU A 305 15.12 12.58 8.38
CA GLU A 305 15.90 12.57 9.63
C GLU A 305 15.99 13.94 10.30
N GLU A 306 16.02 15.03 9.52
CA GLU A 306 16.00 16.39 10.08
C GLU A 306 14.66 16.73 10.73
N LYS A 307 13.56 16.38 10.05
CA LYS A 307 12.20 16.85 10.37
C LYS A 307 11.42 15.92 11.30
N ILE A 308 11.72 14.62 11.29
CA ILE A 308 11.01 13.59 12.05
C ILE A 308 11.96 13.05 13.12
N LYS A 309 11.85 13.61 14.32
CA LYS A 309 12.70 13.32 15.48
C LYS A 309 12.01 12.45 16.51
#